data_AF-A0A8S1ADH6-F1
#
_entry.id   AF-A0A8S1ADH6-F1
#
_cell.length_a   1.000
_cell.length_b   1.000
_cell.length_c   1.000
_cell.angle_alpha   90.00
_cell.angle_beta   90.00
_cell.angle_gamma   90.00
#
_symmetry.space_group_name_H-M   'P 1'
#
loop_
_entity.id
_entity.type
_entity.pdbx_description
1 polymer ?
#
loop_
_entity_poly.entity_id
_entity_poly.type
_entity_poly.pdbx_seq_one_letter_code
_entity_poly.pdbx_strand_id
1 'polypeptide(L)'
;MSTVKRTPPKKKQTDNPRQIHTSSESDISSAALTSDLVKMNRNKRPRSADSPQGGSTLDFQNLQNTLSSWREEQDSKLATILADIVEIKTQNTHIKESNDEIRKTNEELKVSISFINKQFEDLKKEVEELKRERQGQQRNIENLERKIMDLQHKSRSSAIELRNIPQENAECCNTLTKTISKVVEVVGVQVSDYEIRDIYRLPDENKVSPKDGTKT
;
A
#
# COMPACT_ATOMS: atom_id res chain seq x y z
N MET A 1 3.73 -18.73 22.78
CA MET A 1 4.14 -17.34 23.03
C MET A 1 3.11 -16.41 22.40
N SER A 2 2.31 -15.72 23.20
CA SER A 2 1.18 -14.89 22.75
C SER A 2 1.63 -13.49 22.34
N THR A 3 1.40 -13.12 21.08
CA THR A 3 1.72 -11.79 20.54
C THR A 3 0.69 -10.75 20.99
N VAL A 4 1.16 -9.76 21.76
CA VAL A 4 0.37 -8.63 22.27
C VAL A 4 0.02 -7.70 21.10
N LYS A 5 -1.27 -7.59 20.76
CA LYS A 5 -1.78 -6.56 19.85
C LYS A 5 -2.09 -5.29 20.65
N ARG A 6 -1.46 -4.17 20.28
CA ARG A 6 -1.77 -2.84 20.84
C ARG A 6 -2.76 -2.11 19.93
N THR A 7 -3.89 -1.71 20.49
CA THR A 7 -4.91 -0.84 19.88
C THR A 7 -4.58 0.64 20.14
N PRO A 8 -4.82 1.56 19.19
CA PRO A 8 -4.58 2.99 19.39
C PRO A 8 -5.68 3.65 20.26
N PRO A 9 -5.37 4.75 20.97
CA PRO A 9 -6.31 5.37 21.89
C PRO A 9 -7.42 6.15 21.17
N LYS A 10 -8.65 6.04 21.68
CA LYS A 10 -9.81 6.82 21.24
C LYS A 10 -9.66 8.29 21.64
N LYS A 11 -9.70 9.23 20.68
CA LYS A 11 -9.85 10.66 20.97
C LYS A 11 -11.28 10.95 21.41
N LYS A 12 -11.43 11.51 22.61
CA LYS A 12 -12.68 12.13 23.06
C LYS A 12 -12.80 13.50 22.40
N GLN A 13 -13.95 13.71 21.78
CA GLN A 13 -14.46 14.98 21.31
C GLN A 13 -14.71 15.85 22.55
N THR A 14 -14.08 17.02 22.64
CA THR A 14 -14.37 18.03 23.67
C THR A 14 -14.56 19.36 22.99
N ASP A 15 -15.75 19.89 23.19
CA ASP A 15 -16.24 21.18 22.76
C ASP A 15 -15.39 22.35 23.30
N ASN A 16 -15.46 23.44 22.53
CA ASN A 16 -14.92 24.78 22.78
C ASN A 16 -14.85 25.21 24.25
N PRO A 17 -13.85 26.05 24.55
CA PRO A 17 -14.22 27.40 24.95
C PRO A 17 -13.45 28.50 24.21
N ARG A 18 -14.23 29.50 23.78
CA ARG A 18 -13.92 30.94 23.63
C ARG A 18 -12.43 31.30 23.63
N GLN A 19 -11.91 31.58 22.43
CA GLN A 19 -10.67 32.35 22.28
C GLN A 19 -10.97 33.84 22.40
N ILE A 20 -10.16 34.47 23.23
CA ILE A 20 -10.23 35.84 23.72
C ILE A 20 -9.81 36.80 22.59
N HIS A 21 -10.62 37.85 22.43
CA HIS A 21 -10.33 39.04 21.63
C HIS A 21 -9.00 39.69 22.05
N THR A 22 -8.17 40.05 21.08
CA THR A 22 -7.31 41.25 21.15
C THR A 22 -7.41 42.00 19.84
N SER A 23 -8.51 42.72 19.67
CA SER A 23 -8.63 43.82 18.73
C SER A 23 -7.94 45.03 19.35
N SER A 24 -6.84 45.48 18.75
CA SER A 24 -6.19 46.74 19.12
C SER A 24 -7.12 47.89 18.71
N GLU A 25 -7.81 48.49 19.67
CA GLU A 25 -8.55 49.74 19.48
C GLU A 25 -7.57 50.92 19.49
N SER A 26 -7.79 51.88 18.61
CA SER A 26 -7.02 53.12 18.51
C SER A 26 -7.37 54.06 19.67
N ASP A 27 -6.43 54.28 20.58
CA ASP A 27 -6.57 55.22 21.71
C ASP A 27 -6.31 56.69 21.29
N ILE A 28 -6.99 57.14 20.23
CA ILE A 28 -7.10 58.58 19.93
C ILE A 28 -8.43 59.05 20.51
N SER A 29 -8.41 59.34 21.80
CA SER A 29 -9.47 60.11 22.43
C SER A 29 -9.48 61.51 21.83
N SER A 30 -10.47 61.75 20.98
CA SER A 30 -10.98 63.04 20.54
C SER A 30 -11.54 63.83 21.73
N ALA A 31 -10.68 64.25 22.65
CA ALA A 31 -11.03 65.02 23.84
C ALA A 31 -10.03 66.16 24.07
N ALA A 32 -10.04 67.14 23.18
CA ALA A 32 -9.49 68.47 23.44
C ALA A 32 -10.14 69.53 22.52
N LEU A 33 -11.46 69.52 22.42
CA LEU A 33 -12.22 70.69 22.00
C LEU A 33 -13.17 70.99 23.16
N THR A 34 -13.02 72.19 23.73
CA THR A 34 -13.63 72.70 24.97
C THR A 34 -12.85 72.39 26.26
N SER A 35 -11.87 73.24 26.56
CA SER A 35 -11.66 73.66 27.94
C SER A 35 -11.34 75.14 27.96
N ASP A 36 -12.17 75.84 28.72
CA ASP A 36 -12.14 77.26 29.02
C ASP A 36 -10.74 77.86 29.20
N LEU A 37 -10.64 79.12 28.82
CA LEU A 37 -9.59 80.06 29.21
C LEU A 37 -9.63 80.29 30.73
N VAL A 38 -9.24 79.27 31.50
CA VAL A 38 -8.95 79.45 32.91
C VAL A 38 -7.59 80.14 33.00
N LYS A 39 -7.63 81.46 33.22
CA LYS A 39 -6.47 82.24 33.69
C LYS A 39 -6.08 81.73 35.08
N MET A 40 -5.44 80.57 35.13
CA MET A 40 -4.73 80.09 36.30
C MET A 40 -3.57 81.04 36.53
N ASN A 41 -3.75 81.94 37.49
CA ASN A 41 -2.73 82.84 38.00
C ASN A 41 -1.65 81.97 38.66
N ARG A 42 -0.73 81.46 37.83
CA ARG A 42 0.42 80.68 38.30
C ARG A 42 1.25 81.63 39.14
N ASN A 43 1.22 81.45 40.46
CA ASN A 43 2.23 81.98 41.36
C ASN A 43 3.59 81.66 40.76
N LYS A 44 4.25 82.69 40.23
CA LYS A 44 5.60 82.57 39.69
C LYS A 44 6.46 82.13 40.87
N ARG A 45 6.97 80.89 40.81
CA ARG A 45 8.00 80.45 41.75
C ARG A 45 9.10 81.52 41.75
N PRO A 46 9.54 82.03 42.91
CA PRO A 46 10.67 82.95 42.97
C PRO A 46 11.83 82.30 42.23
N ARG A 47 12.28 82.90 41.12
CA ARG A 47 13.51 82.47 40.48
C ARG A 47 14.61 82.80 41.48
N SER A 48 15.33 81.79 41.95
CA SER A 48 16.59 82.01 42.64
C SER A 48 17.44 82.92 41.74
N ALA A 49 17.96 84.00 42.32
CA ALA A 49 18.87 84.91 41.62
C ALA A 49 20.21 84.24 41.26
N ASP A 50 20.39 83.00 41.68
CA ASP A 50 21.46 82.11 41.26
C ASP A 50 21.07 81.41 39.94
N SER A 51 20.94 82.20 38.88
CA SER A 51 21.05 81.66 37.52
C SER A 51 22.54 81.58 37.20
N PRO A 52 23.10 80.39 36.92
CA PRO A 52 24.51 80.27 36.59
C PRO A 52 24.76 81.07 35.31
N GLN A 53 25.36 82.23 35.49
CA GLN A 53 25.72 83.15 34.44
C GLN A 53 27.03 82.63 33.83
N GLY A 54 26.91 81.69 32.90
CA GLY A 54 28.05 81.05 32.27
C GLY A 54 27.91 79.56 31.99
N GLY A 55 26.70 79.09 31.64
CA GLY A 55 26.49 77.73 31.12
C GLY A 55 27.30 77.56 29.84
N SER A 56 28.44 76.91 29.98
CA SER A 56 29.47 76.77 28.96
C SER A 56 28.91 76.17 27.67
N THR A 57 29.38 76.64 26.53
CA THR A 57 29.20 76.03 25.20
C THR A 57 29.47 74.52 25.19
N LEU A 58 30.24 74.00 26.17
CA LEU A 58 30.53 72.57 26.36
C LEU A 58 29.28 71.74 26.73
N ASP A 59 28.31 72.27 27.48
CA ASP A 59 27.11 71.50 27.88
C ASP A 59 26.12 71.30 26.72
N PHE A 60 25.99 72.32 25.86
CA PHE A 60 25.20 72.21 24.63
C PHE A 60 25.87 71.24 23.63
N GLN A 61 27.20 71.30 23.51
CA GLN A 61 27.98 70.38 22.68
C GLN A 61 27.81 68.92 23.15
N ASN A 62 27.83 68.68 24.46
CA ASN A 62 27.63 67.35 25.04
C ASN A 62 26.21 66.82 24.77
N LEU A 63 25.18 67.64 24.96
CA LEU A 63 23.80 67.25 24.63
C LEU A 63 23.67 66.94 23.13
N GLN A 64 24.23 67.78 22.26
CA GLN A 64 24.23 67.56 20.82
C GLN A 64 24.95 66.26 20.42
N ASN A 65 26.07 65.94 21.08
CA ASN A 65 26.79 64.68 20.88
C ASN A 65 25.95 63.47 21.34
N THR A 66 25.30 63.55 22.50
CA THR A 66 24.43 62.45 22.99
C THR A 66 23.19 62.22 22.12
N LEU A 67 22.59 63.30 21.59
CA LEU A 67 21.46 63.20 20.65
C LEU A 67 21.90 62.61 19.32
N SER A 68 23.10 62.97 18.85
CA SER A 68 23.68 62.41 17.62
C SER A 68 23.98 60.91 17.79
N SER A 69 24.63 60.51 18.88
CA SER A 69 24.93 59.09 19.15
C SER A 69 23.66 58.27 19.34
N TRP A 70 22.63 58.82 20.00
CA TRP A 70 21.34 58.15 20.15
C TRP A 70 20.63 57.98 18.80
N ARG A 71 20.67 59.01 17.95
CA ARG A 71 20.12 58.94 16.59
C ARG A 71 20.80 57.85 15.77
N GLU A 72 22.13 57.81 15.78
CA GLU A 72 22.92 56.79 15.09
C GLU A 72 22.59 55.38 15.60
N GLU A 73 22.43 55.20 16.92
CA GLU A 73 22.02 53.93 17.51
C GLU A 73 20.60 53.52 17.08
N GLN A 74 19.66 54.46 17.02
CA GLN A 74 18.30 54.20 16.53
C GLN A 74 18.29 53.84 15.04
N ASP A 75 19.01 54.60 14.21
CA ASP A 75 19.12 54.35 12.78
C ASP A 75 19.76 52.97 12.52
N SER A 76 20.77 52.60 13.31
CA SER A 76 21.38 51.27 13.27
C SER A 76 20.38 50.16 13.61
N LYS A 77 19.62 50.29 14.71
CA LYS A 77 18.60 49.29 15.10
C LYS A 77 17.48 49.18 14.08
N LEU A 78 17.01 50.30 13.54
CA LEU A 78 15.99 50.32 12.49
C LEU A 78 16.49 49.67 11.21
N ALA A 79 17.75 49.90 10.82
CA ALA A 79 18.36 49.24 9.68
C ALA A 79 18.42 47.72 9.87
N THR A 80 18.79 47.24 11.06
CA THR A 80 18.77 45.80 11.39
C THR A 80 17.36 45.23 11.32
N ILE A 81 16.37 45.89 11.93
CA ILE A 81 14.97 45.43 11.88
C ILE A 81 14.46 45.35 10.44
N LEU A 82 14.80 46.33 9.59
CA LEU A 82 14.43 46.30 8.18
C LEU A 82 15.08 45.13 7.44
N ALA A 83 16.35 44.83 7.73
CA ALA A 83 17.03 43.67 7.17
C ALA A 83 16.34 42.37 7.58
N ASP A 84 16.03 42.20 8.87
CA ASP A 84 15.34 41.01 9.40
C ASP A 84 13.95 40.86 8.79
N ILE A 85 13.20 41.95 8.59
CA ILE A 85 11.88 41.93 7.93
C ILE A 85 12.01 41.46 6.47
N VAL A 86 13.03 41.92 5.75
CA VAL A 86 13.28 41.47 4.37
C VAL A 86 13.62 39.98 4.37
N GLU A 87 14.49 39.53 5.26
CA GLU A 87 14.85 38.11 5.38
C GLU A 87 13.62 37.25 5.68
N ILE A 88 12.83 37.60 6.70
CA ILE A 88 11.58 36.90 7.05
C ILE A 88 10.63 36.84 5.85
N LYS A 89 10.52 37.93 5.09
CA LYS A 89 9.67 37.96 3.89
C LYS A 89 10.17 36.98 2.82
N THR A 90 11.48 36.90 2.60
CA THR A 90 12.07 35.94 1.65
C THR A 90 11.92 34.48 2.10
N GLN A 91 12.07 34.21 3.40
CA GLN A 91 11.83 32.88 3.96
C GLN A 91 10.35 32.49 3.82
N ASN A 92 9.42 33.40 4.09
CA ASN A 92 8.00 33.16 3.94
C ASN A 92 7.59 32.87 2.48
N THR A 93 8.21 33.54 1.50
CA THR A 93 7.97 33.22 0.08
C THR A 93 8.49 31.82 -0.26
N HIS A 94 9.68 31.46 0.21
CA HIS A 94 10.25 30.14 -0.04
C HIS A 94 9.44 29.01 0.61
N ILE A 95 8.99 29.21 1.86
CA ILE A 95 8.10 28.26 2.55
C ILE A 95 6.79 28.08 1.79
N LYS A 96 6.22 29.17 1.25
CA LYS A 96 4.99 29.10 0.48
C LYS A 96 5.18 28.28 -0.81
N GLU A 97 6.25 28.54 -1.55
CA GLU A 97 6.60 27.80 -2.76
C GLU A 97 6.80 26.31 -2.47
N SER A 98 7.59 25.98 -1.43
CA SER A 98 7.81 24.59 -1.01
C SER A 98 6.51 23.91 -0.61
N ASN A 99 5.62 24.59 0.12
CA ASN A 99 4.31 24.03 0.50
C ASN A 99 3.41 23.79 -0.72
N ASP A 100 3.45 24.66 -1.73
CA ASP A 100 2.69 24.47 -2.97
C ASP A 100 3.20 23.26 -3.76
N GLU A 101 4.52 23.03 -3.79
CA GLU A 101 5.12 21.84 -4.39
C GLU A 101 4.77 20.56 -3.63
N ILE A 102 4.84 20.59 -2.28
CA ILE A 102 4.42 19.47 -1.43
C ILE A 102 2.93 19.16 -1.64
N ARG A 103 2.07 20.17 -1.81
CA ARG A 103 0.65 19.96 -2.11
C ARG A 103 0.48 19.24 -3.45
N LYS A 104 1.17 19.70 -4.50
CA LYS A 104 1.10 19.12 -5.84
C LYS A 104 1.56 17.66 -5.84
N THR A 105 2.70 17.36 -5.24
CA THR A 105 3.22 15.98 -5.14
C THR A 105 2.27 15.07 -4.36
N ASN A 106 1.66 15.56 -3.28
CA ASN A 106 0.65 14.81 -2.54
C ASN A 106 -0.61 14.50 -3.37
N GLU A 107 -1.05 15.42 -4.23
CA GLU A 107 -2.17 15.19 -5.15
C GLU A 107 -1.82 14.12 -6.18
N GLU A 108 -0.63 14.21 -6.79
CA GLU A 108 -0.13 13.20 -7.73
C GLU A 108 0.00 11.82 -7.08
N LEU A 109 0.50 11.75 -5.84
CA LEU A 109 0.58 10.51 -5.07
C LEU A 109 -0.80 9.90 -4.80
N LYS A 110 -1.80 10.72 -4.46
CA LYS A 110 -3.18 10.23 -4.27
C LYS A 110 -3.74 9.61 -5.56
N VAL A 111 -3.50 10.25 -6.70
CA VAL A 111 -3.92 9.73 -8.01
C VAL A 111 -3.21 8.41 -8.31
N SER A 112 -1.90 8.35 -8.10
CA SER A 112 -1.09 7.14 -8.32
C SER A 112 -1.55 5.97 -7.44
N ILE A 113 -1.79 6.22 -6.15
CA ILE A 113 -2.31 5.21 -5.21
C ILE A 113 -3.70 4.72 -5.64
N SER A 114 -4.59 5.64 -6.03
CA SER A 114 -5.93 5.28 -6.52
C SER A 114 -5.86 4.39 -7.76
N PHE A 115 -4.96 4.72 -8.70
CA PHE A 115 -4.73 3.92 -9.90
C PHE A 115 -4.19 2.53 -9.55
N ILE A 116 -3.18 2.43 -8.69
CA ILE A 116 -2.60 1.15 -8.24
C ILE A 116 -3.67 0.29 -7.55
N ASN A 117 -4.50 0.88 -6.69
CA ASN A 117 -5.59 0.16 -6.03
C ASN A 117 -6.59 -0.41 -7.03
N LYS A 118 -6.94 0.35 -8.07
CA LYS A 118 -7.82 -0.13 -9.14
C LYS A 118 -7.18 -1.32 -9.88
N GLN A 119 -5.93 -1.19 -10.29
CA GLN A 119 -5.19 -2.26 -10.96
C GLN A 119 -5.10 -3.51 -10.07
N PHE A 120 -4.90 -3.34 -8.77
CA PHE A 120 -4.86 -4.44 -7.81
C PHE A 120 -6.20 -5.16 -7.70
N GLU A 121 -7.32 -4.44 -7.60
CA GLU A 121 -8.65 -5.06 -7.57
C GLU A 121 -8.99 -5.77 -8.88
N ASP A 122 -8.59 -5.24 -10.03
CA ASP A 122 -8.82 -5.90 -11.32
C ASP A 122 -7.97 -7.17 -11.47
N LEU A 123 -6.69 -7.13 -11.08
CA LEU A 123 -5.83 -8.33 -11.05
C LEU A 123 -6.37 -9.39 -10.09
N LYS A 124 -6.89 -8.98 -8.93
CA LYS A 124 -7.50 -9.89 -7.97
C LYS A 124 -8.74 -10.58 -8.53
N LYS A 125 -9.58 -9.86 -9.29
CA LYS A 125 -10.74 -10.48 -9.98
C LYS A 125 -10.28 -11.50 -11.02
N GLU A 126 -9.29 -11.15 -11.83
CA GLU A 126 -8.74 -12.05 -12.86
C GLU A 126 -8.19 -13.34 -12.22
N VAL A 127 -7.44 -13.24 -11.13
CA VAL A 127 -6.94 -14.40 -10.39
C VAL A 127 -8.07 -15.28 -9.86
N GLU A 128 -9.15 -14.70 -9.32
CA GLU A 128 -10.30 -15.47 -8.85
C GLU A 128 -11.07 -16.14 -10.00
N GLU A 129 -11.16 -15.50 -11.16
CA GLU A 129 -11.74 -16.08 -12.36
C GLU A 129 -10.91 -17.27 -12.87
N LEU A 130 -9.60 -17.12 -12.99
CA LEU A 130 -8.68 -18.20 -13.37
C LEU A 130 -8.74 -19.38 -12.40
N LYS A 131 -8.84 -19.13 -11.08
CA LYS A 131 -9.03 -20.19 -10.09
C LYS A 131 -10.33 -20.96 -10.31
N ARG A 132 -11.43 -20.26 -10.62
CA ARG A 132 -12.73 -20.86 -10.89
C ARG A 132 -12.69 -21.69 -12.17
N GLU A 133 -12.09 -21.16 -13.22
CA GLU A 133 -11.92 -21.87 -14.50
C GLU A 133 -11.11 -23.14 -14.31
N ARG A 134 -9.94 -23.05 -13.64
CA ARG A 134 -9.09 -24.21 -13.34
C ARG A 134 -9.85 -25.29 -12.58
N GLN A 135 -10.67 -24.92 -11.59
CA GLN A 135 -11.52 -25.89 -10.88
C GLN A 135 -12.55 -26.53 -11.82
N GLY A 136 -13.14 -25.77 -12.74
CA GLY A 136 -14.05 -26.30 -13.76
C GLY A 136 -13.36 -27.29 -14.70
N GLN A 137 -12.18 -26.94 -15.20
CA GLN A 137 -11.34 -27.80 -16.04
C GLN A 137 -10.96 -29.10 -15.31
N GLN A 138 -10.54 -29.01 -14.03
CA GLN A 138 -10.20 -30.19 -13.23
C GLN A 138 -11.38 -31.16 -13.09
N ARG A 139 -12.58 -30.65 -12.78
CA ARG A 139 -13.80 -31.48 -12.71
C ARG A 139 -14.14 -32.14 -14.05
N ASN A 140 -13.91 -31.41 -15.16
CA ASN A 140 -14.14 -31.94 -16.50
C ASN A 140 -13.16 -33.07 -16.81
N ILE A 141 -11.88 -32.91 -16.46
CA ILE A 141 -10.86 -33.96 -16.61
C ILE A 141 -11.28 -35.21 -15.82
N GLU A 142 -11.62 -35.06 -14.54
CA GLU A 142 -12.07 -36.19 -13.70
C GLU A 142 -13.33 -36.89 -14.24
N ASN A 143 -14.24 -36.13 -14.88
CA ASN A 143 -15.41 -36.71 -15.54
C ASN A 143 -15.02 -37.48 -16.80
N LEU A 144 -14.10 -36.95 -17.61
CA LEU A 144 -13.61 -37.62 -18.81
C LEU A 144 -12.84 -38.89 -18.46
N GLU A 145 -11.99 -38.85 -17.43
CA GLU A 145 -11.26 -40.02 -16.94
C GLU A 145 -12.21 -41.13 -16.48
N ARG A 146 -13.27 -40.79 -15.73
CA ARG A 146 -14.31 -41.76 -15.36
C ARG A 146 -15.00 -42.36 -16.57
N LYS A 147 -15.37 -41.54 -17.56
CA LYS A 147 -15.98 -42.04 -18.81
C LYS A 147 -15.05 -42.97 -19.57
N ILE A 148 -13.75 -42.67 -19.61
CA ILE A 148 -12.75 -43.53 -20.23
C ILE A 148 -12.65 -44.87 -19.48
N MET A 149 -12.59 -44.86 -18.15
CA MET A 149 -12.58 -46.08 -17.35
C MET A 149 -13.84 -46.92 -17.57
N ASP A 150 -15.02 -46.29 -17.59
CA ASP A 150 -16.28 -46.98 -17.86
C ASP A 150 -16.31 -47.61 -19.26
N LEU A 151 -15.79 -46.90 -20.27
CA LEU A 151 -15.68 -47.42 -21.64
C LEU A 151 -14.71 -48.59 -21.72
N GLN A 152 -13.56 -48.50 -21.06
CA GLN A 152 -12.58 -49.59 -21.00
C GLN A 152 -13.19 -50.82 -20.33
N HIS A 153 -13.86 -50.66 -19.19
CA HIS A 153 -14.53 -51.73 -18.49
C HIS A 153 -15.64 -52.37 -19.35
N LYS A 154 -16.48 -51.55 -19.99
CA LYS A 154 -17.54 -52.06 -20.88
C LYS A 154 -16.98 -52.79 -22.10
N SER A 155 -15.91 -52.27 -22.70
CA SER A 155 -15.28 -52.90 -23.88
C SER A 155 -14.69 -54.28 -23.58
N ARG A 156 -14.31 -54.53 -22.33
CA ARG A 156 -13.74 -55.80 -21.85
C ARG A 156 -14.69 -56.60 -20.95
N SER A 157 -15.99 -56.26 -20.94
CA SER A 157 -16.96 -56.89 -20.03
C SER A 157 -17.14 -58.40 -20.24
N SER A 158 -16.82 -58.91 -21.44
CA SER A 158 -16.83 -60.33 -21.78
C SER A 158 -15.44 -60.96 -21.83
N ALA A 159 -14.38 -60.22 -21.48
CA ALA A 159 -13.00 -60.72 -21.51
C ALA A 159 -12.61 -61.20 -20.11
N ILE A 160 -12.03 -62.40 -20.03
CA ILE A 160 -11.55 -62.99 -18.78
C ILE A 160 -10.02 -63.13 -18.89
N GLU A 161 -9.30 -62.55 -17.92
CA GLU A 161 -7.85 -62.70 -17.83
C GLU A 161 -7.52 -63.88 -16.89
N LEU A 162 -6.94 -64.94 -17.44
CA LEU A 162 -6.43 -66.07 -16.68
C LEU A 162 -4.93 -65.91 -16.46
N ARG A 163 -4.53 -65.80 -15.19
CA ARG A 163 -3.12 -65.69 -14.79
C ARG A 163 -2.57 -67.05 -14.34
N ASN A 164 -1.25 -67.19 -14.39
CA ASN A 164 -0.52 -68.37 -13.92
C ASN A 164 -0.87 -69.68 -14.66
N ILE A 165 -1.23 -69.60 -15.95
CA ILE A 165 -1.38 -70.78 -16.80
C ILE A 165 -0.01 -71.15 -17.37
N PRO A 166 0.52 -72.37 -17.10
CA PRO A 166 1.79 -72.84 -17.64
C PRO A 166 1.86 -72.66 -19.16
N GLN A 167 3.04 -72.32 -19.67
CA GLN A 167 3.28 -72.12 -21.10
C GLN A 167 3.98 -73.34 -21.71
N GLU A 168 3.40 -73.88 -22.79
CA GLU A 168 4.00 -74.92 -23.61
C GLU A 168 4.84 -74.34 -24.76
N ASN A 169 5.82 -75.11 -25.24
CA ASN A 169 6.63 -74.71 -26.40
C ASN A 169 5.78 -74.82 -27.68
N ALA A 170 5.63 -73.71 -28.41
CA ALA A 170 4.85 -73.61 -29.65
C ALA A 170 3.34 -73.86 -29.47
N GLU A 171 2.70 -73.08 -28.60
CA GLU A 171 1.26 -73.08 -28.45
C GLU A 171 0.52 -72.53 -29.67
N CYS A 172 -0.63 -73.12 -29.97
CA CYS A 172 -1.57 -72.64 -30.97
C CYS A 172 -2.95 -72.39 -30.34
N CYS A 173 -3.87 -71.79 -31.11
CA CYS A 173 -5.23 -71.51 -30.65
C CYS A 173 -5.90 -72.78 -30.08
N ASN A 174 -5.77 -73.91 -30.76
CA ASN A 174 -6.39 -75.18 -30.35
C ASN A 174 -5.83 -75.73 -29.03
N THR A 175 -4.53 -75.55 -28.75
CA THR A 175 -3.95 -76.01 -27.47
C THR A 175 -4.43 -75.13 -26.33
N LEU A 176 -4.49 -73.81 -26.53
CA LEU A 176 -5.04 -72.87 -25.55
C LEU A 176 -6.50 -73.16 -25.23
N THR A 177 -7.35 -73.41 -26.24
CA THR A 177 -8.77 -73.73 -26.03
C THR A 177 -8.91 -74.98 -25.17
N LYS A 178 -8.18 -76.06 -25.46
CA LYS A 178 -8.19 -77.30 -24.65
C LYS A 178 -7.76 -77.06 -23.20
N THR A 179 -6.75 -76.23 -22.98
CA THR A 179 -6.31 -75.86 -21.63
C THR A 179 -7.41 -75.10 -20.89
N ILE A 180 -8.08 -74.15 -21.55
CA ILE A 180 -9.21 -73.44 -20.96
C ILE A 180 -10.39 -74.36 -20.67
N SER A 181 -10.76 -75.27 -21.58
CA SER A 181 -11.86 -76.23 -21.35
C SER A 181 -11.64 -77.04 -20.07
N LYS A 182 -10.40 -77.50 -19.82
CA LYS A 182 -10.04 -78.20 -18.58
C LYS A 182 -10.14 -77.31 -17.34
N VAL A 183 -9.67 -76.06 -17.44
CA VAL A 183 -9.74 -75.11 -16.31
C VAL A 183 -11.21 -74.83 -15.95
N VAL A 184 -12.04 -74.60 -16.96
CA VAL A 184 -13.46 -74.31 -16.83
C VAL A 184 -14.24 -75.50 -16.26
N GLU A 185 -13.91 -76.73 -16.70
CA GLU A 185 -14.44 -77.97 -16.16
C GLU A 185 -14.14 -78.12 -14.65
N VAL A 186 -12.91 -77.81 -14.23
CA VAL A 186 -12.51 -77.84 -12.81
C VAL A 186 -13.28 -76.81 -11.97
N VAL A 187 -13.60 -75.65 -12.55
CA VAL A 187 -14.40 -74.60 -11.87
C VAL A 187 -15.91 -74.95 -11.86
N GLY A 188 -16.33 -75.98 -12.62
CA GLY A 188 -17.73 -76.44 -12.66
C GLY A 188 -18.63 -75.59 -13.56
N VAL A 189 -18.05 -74.85 -14.51
CA VAL A 189 -18.81 -74.08 -15.51
C VAL A 189 -18.79 -74.88 -16.81
N GLN A 190 -19.91 -74.94 -17.53
CA GLN A 190 -19.95 -75.53 -18.86
C GLN A 190 -19.78 -74.40 -19.88
N VAL A 191 -18.68 -74.41 -20.62
CA VAL A 191 -18.43 -73.47 -21.72
C VAL A 191 -18.24 -74.28 -22.99
N SER A 192 -18.95 -73.90 -24.04
CA SER A 192 -18.83 -74.49 -25.37
C SER A 192 -17.73 -73.79 -26.17
N ASP A 193 -17.04 -74.51 -27.06
CA ASP A 193 -15.97 -73.95 -27.90
C ASP A 193 -16.46 -72.76 -28.76
N TYR A 194 -17.74 -72.72 -29.13
CA TYR A 194 -18.36 -71.63 -29.90
C TYR A 194 -18.59 -70.35 -29.10
N GLU A 195 -18.55 -70.42 -27.77
CA GLU A 195 -18.73 -69.26 -26.88
C GLU A 195 -17.42 -68.49 -26.69
N ILE A 196 -16.29 -69.11 -27.03
CA ILE A 196 -14.96 -68.49 -26.99
C ILE A 196 -14.74 -67.75 -28.31
N ARG A 197 -14.77 -66.42 -28.26
CA ARG A 197 -14.55 -65.57 -29.44
C ARG A 197 -13.07 -65.51 -29.83
N ASP A 198 -12.22 -65.12 -28.89
CA ASP A 198 -10.78 -64.93 -29.10
C ASP A 198 -10.01 -65.46 -27.89
N ILE A 199 -8.85 -66.06 -28.14
CA ILE A 199 -7.96 -66.62 -27.12
C ILE A 199 -6.50 -66.38 -27.50
N TYR A 200 -5.74 -65.72 -26.63
CA TYR A 200 -4.35 -65.40 -26.86
C TYR A 200 -3.63 -65.11 -25.54
N ARG A 201 -2.31 -65.24 -25.54
CA ARG A 201 -1.48 -64.76 -24.44
C ARG A 201 -1.19 -63.28 -24.59
N LEU A 202 -1.23 -62.55 -23.49
CA LEU A 202 -0.72 -61.19 -23.45
C LEU A 202 0.83 -61.22 -23.47
N PRO A 203 1.48 -60.25 -24.13
CA PRO A 203 2.93 -60.17 -24.14
C PRO A 203 3.44 -59.92 -22.70
N ASP A 204 4.43 -60.69 -22.27
CA ASP A 204 5.13 -60.45 -20.99
C ASP A 204 5.87 -59.11 -21.08
N GLU A 205 5.57 -58.17 -20.17
CA GLU A 205 6.28 -56.89 -20.10
C GLU A 205 7.79 -57.05 -19.79
N ASN A 206 8.24 -58.23 -19.37
CA ASN A 206 9.64 -58.54 -19.07
C ASN A 206 10.50 -58.91 -20.29
N LYS A 207 9.93 -58.97 -21.50
CA LYS A 207 10.70 -59.13 -22.74
C LYS A 207 10.83 -57.78 -23.44
N VAL A 208 11.55 -56.84 -22.83
CA VAL A 208 12.01 -55.63 -23.52
C VAL A 208 13.00 -56.06 -24.59
N SER A 209 12.53 -56.15 -25.83
CA SER A 209 13.40 -56.17 -27.00
C SER A 209 14.24 -54.88 -27.02
N PRO A 210 15.54 -54.95 -27.34
CA PRO A 210 16.39 -53.77 -27.40
C PRO A 210 15.85 -52.84 -28.49
N LYS A 211 15.34 -51.67 -28.09
CA LYS A 211 14.97 -50.62 -29.02
C LYS A 211 16.27 -50.01 -29.54
N ASP A 212 16.60 -50.32 -30.80
CA ASP A 212 17.61 -49.61 -31.57
C ASP A 212 17.30 -48.11 -31.54
N GLY A 213 18.10 -47.37 -30.77
CA GLY A 213 18.08 -45.93 -30.72
C GLY A 213 18.86 -45.36 -31.90
N THR A 214 18.17 -45.09 -33.01
CA THR A 214 18.69 -44.21 -34.05
C THR A 214 18.63 -42.77 -33.56
N LYS A 215 19.78 -42.27 -33.10
CA LYS A 215 20.12 -40.86 -33.10
C LYS A 215 20.58 -40.48 -34.50
N THR A 216 19.90 -39.53 -35.13
CA THR A 216 20.47 -38.47 -35.98
C THR A 216 19.49 -37.32 -36.04
#